data_AF-A0A482REF8-F1
#
_entry.id   AF-A0A482REF8-F1
#
_cell.length_a   1.000
_cell.length_b   1.000
_cell.length_c   1.000
_cell.angle_alpha   90.00
_cell.angle_beta   90.00
_cell.angle_gamma   90.00
#
_symmetry.space_group_name_H-M   'P 1'
#
loop_
_entity.id
_entity.type
_entity.pdbx_description
1 polymer ?
#
loop_
_entity_poly.entity_id
_entity_poly.type
_entity_poly.pdbx_seq_one_letter_code
_entity_poly.pdbx_strand_id
1 'polypeptide(L)'
;ERVQQEREVDCNRIWLRNLGRDDRVCSVHGREPRFPFLDEAVTVFLRQLPLPIIADLRLPYGVGDKRLLRVAARMLGLAGCTTLVKRAIHFGSRIAKQSNVHTFGSNRAAKGDAVYLFTMTPGDGDE
;
A
#
# COMPACT_ATOMS: atom_id res chain seq x y z
N GLU A 1 -1.33 21.76 6.23
CA GLU A 1 -1.31 21.48 7.68
C GLU A 1 -1.90 20.11 8.03
N ARG A 2 -3.21 19.86 7.92
CA ARG A 2 -3.80 18.53 8.27
C ARG A 2 -3.13 17.32 7.60
N VAL A 3 -2.88 17.39 6.29
CA VAL A 3 -2.23 16.30 5.54
C VAL A 3 -0.79 16.05 6.03
N GLN A 4 -0.07 17.07 6.46
CA GLN A 4 1.27 16.91 7.03
C GLN A 4 1.23 16.18 8.37
N GLN A 5 0.34 16.60 9.26
CA GLN A 5 0.13 15.95 10.56
C GLN A 5 -0.29 14.47 10.39
N GLU A 6 -1.21 14.19 9.46
CA GLU A 6 -1.63 12.82 9.17
C GLU A 6 -0.47 11.96 8.68
N ARG A 7 0.40 12.50 7.83
CA ARG A 7 1.62 11.81 7.37
C ARG A 7 2.59 11.50 8.51
N GLU A 8 2.74 12.39 9.49
CA GLU A 8 3.59 12.17 10.66
C GLU A 8 3.02 11.06 11.56
N VAL A 9 1.71 11.09 11.82
CA VAL A 9 1.01 10.05 12.57
C VAL A 9 1.17 8.68 11.89
N ASP A 10 1.01 8.62 10.56
CA ASP A 10 1.20 7.39 9.80
C ASP A 10 2.65 6.89 9.85
N CYS A 11 3.63 7.78 9.72
CA CYS A 11 5.06 7.43 9.88
C CYS A 11 5.33 6.82 11.26
N ASN A 12 4.80 7.42 12.33
CA ASN A 12 5.04 6.97 13.71
C ASN A 12 4.43 5.61 14.03
N ARG A 13 3.45 5.16 13.23
CA ARG A 13 2.72 3.90 13.43
C ARG A 13 2.98 2.86 12.34
N ILE A 14 3.80 3.18 11.34
CA ILE A 14 4.02 2.31 10.17
C ILE A 14 4.61 0.96 10.58
N TRP A 15 5.47 0.95 11.61
CA TRP A 15 6.10 -0.25 12.16
C TRP A 15 5.06 -1.22 12.73
N LEU A 16 4.10 -0.69 13.52
CA LEU A 16 3.06 -1.49 14.16
C LEU A 16 2.04 -2.03 13.16
N ARG A 17 1.79 -1.27 12.08
CA ARG A 17 0.76 -1.59 11.08
C ARG A 17 1.34 -2.37 9.90
N ASN A 18 1.89 -1.63 8.93
CA ASN A 18 2.26 -2.19 7.63
C ASN A 18 3.48 -3.10 7.78
N LEU A 19 4.54 -2.62 8.42
CA LEU A 19 5.78 -3.38 8.53
C LEU A 19 5.61 -4.60 9.43
N GLY A 20 4.87 -4.48 10.54
CA GLY A 20 4.59 -5.63 11.41
C GLY A 20 3.74 -6.70 10.74
N ARG A 21 2.86 -6.35 9.78
CA ARG A 21 2.17 -7.34 8.94
C ARG A 21 3.13 -7.97 7.95
N ASP A 22 3.86 -7.15 7.21
CA ASP A 22 4.72 -7.61 6.11
C ASP A 22 5.86 -8.50 6.65
N ASP A 23 6.44 -8.15 7.79
CA ASP A 23 7.45 -8.95 8.51
C ASP A 23 6.92 -10.33 8.94
N ARG A 24 5.74 -10.39 9.59
CA ARG A 24 5.12 -11.67 9.98
C ARG A 24 4.83 -12.56 8.78
N VAL A 25 4.40 -12.00 7.65
CA VAL A 25 4.12 -12.78 6.43
C VAL A 25 5.43 -13.26 5.78
N CYS A 26 6.43 -12.40 5.64
CA CYS A 26 7.69 -12.76 4.97
C CYS A 26 8.57 -13.71 5.80
N SER A 27 8.63 -13.52 7.12
CA SER A 27 9.46 -14.32 8.03
C SER A 27 9.04 -15.79 8.08
N VAL A 28 7.74 -16.09 7.95
CA VAL A 28 7.22 -17.46 7.85
C VAL A 28 7.79 -18.20 6.64
N HIS A 29 8.18 -17.47 5.59
CA HIS A 29 8.81 -18.04 4.39
C HIS A 29 10.34 -17.98 4.43
N GLY A 30 10.95 -17.63 5.56
CA GLY A 30 12.39 -17.45 5.68
C GLY A 30 12.93 -16.33 4.77
N ARG A 31 12.09 -15.33 4.46
CA ARG A 31 12.45 -14.20 3.59
C ARG A 31 12.48 -12.90 4.39
N GLU A 32 13.43 -12.05 4.04
CA GLU A 32 13.55 -10.70 4.59
C GLU A 32 13.09 -9.66 3.54
N PRO A 33 12.04 -8.87 3.82
CA PRO A 33 11.60 -7.82 2.91
C PRO A 33 12.55 -6.62 2.95
N ARG A 34 12.83 -6.04 1.78
CA ARG A 34 13.59 -4.78 1.66
C ARG A 34 12.65 -3.66 1.21
N PHE A 35 12.74 -2.52 1.88
CA PHE A 35 11.87 -1.36 1.63
C PHE A 35 12.69 -0.11 1.22
N PRO A 36 13.18 -0.01 -0.03
CA PRO A 36 14.04 1.10 -0.47
C PRO A 36 13.44 2.50 -0.24
N PHE A 37 12.12 2.64 -0.32
CA PHE A 37 11.44 3.92 -0.08
C PHE A 37 11.35 4.32 1.40
N LEU A 38 11.70 3.41 2.32
CA LEU A 38 11.80 3.66 3.76
C LEU A 38 13.25 3.79 4.23
N ASP A 39 14.21 3.83 3.30
CA ASP A 39 15.59 4.16 3.61
C ASP A 39 15.69 5.50 4.36
N GLU A 40 16.60 5.59 5.33
CA GLU A 40 16.73 6.76 6.19
C GLU A 40 17.07 8.01 5.38
N ALA A 41 18.00 7.93 4.43
CA ALA A 41 18.38 9.09 3.62
C ALA A 41 17.21 9.54 2.74
N VAL A 42 16.45 8.60 2.17
CA VAL A 42 15.24 8.90 1.38
C VAL A 42 14.19 9.59 2.25
N THR A 43 13.92 9.06 3.45
CA THR A 43 12.88 9.61 4.33
C THR A 43 13.26 10.98 4.89
N VAL A 44 14.52 11.19 5.28
CA VAL A 44 15.05 12.49 5.73
C VAL A 44 14.94 13.52 4.61
N PHE A 45 15.39 13.20 3.39
CA PHE A 45 15.27 14.08 2.24
C PHE A 45 13.82 14.48 1.97
N LEU A 46 12.91 13.50 1.94
CA LEU A 46 11.48 13.77 1.68
C LEU A 46 10.82 14.62 2.78
N ARG A 47 11.28 14.54 4.04
CA ARG A 47 10.75 15.35 5.14
C ARG A 47 11.15 16.82 5.06
N GLN A 48 12.27 17.13 4.41
CA GLN A 48 12.75 18.50 4.23
C GLN A 48 12.02 19.24 3.10
N LEU A 49 11.33 18.52 2.21
CA LEU A 49 10.66 19.12 1.06
C LEU A 49 9.25 19.64 1.40
N PRO A 50 8.85 20.80 0.85
CA PRO A 50 7.47 21.26 0.91
C PRO A 50 6.48 20.22 0.35
N LEU A 51 5.37 20.01 1.05
CA LEU A 51 4.37 19.00 0.69
C LEU A 51 3.92 19.08 -0.79
N PRO A 52 3.61 20.25 -1.38
CA PRO A 52 3.17 20.35 -2.79
C PRO A 52 4.19 19.86 -3.83
N ILE A 53 5.47 19.79 -3.47
CA ILE A 53 6.51 19.20 -4.34
C ILE A 53 6.35 17.67 -4.35
N ILE A 54 6.12 17.08 -3.17
CA ILE A 54 5.97 15.64 -2.98
C ILE A 54 4.61 15.16 -3.51
N ALA A 55 3.55 15.87 -3.12
CA ALA A 55 2.16 15.61 -3.50
C ALA A 55 1.31 16.89 -3.39
N ASP A 56 0.59 17.21 -4.47
CA ASP A 56 -0.40 18.29 -4.48
C ASP A 56 -1.79 17.69 -4.63
N LEU A 57 -2.47 17.45 -3.50
CA LEU A 57 -3.76 16.78 -3.46
C LEU A 57 -4.93 17.65 -3.97
N ARG A 58 -4.67 18.88 -4.41
CA ARG A 58 -5.66 19.73 -5.09
C ARG A 58 -5.80 19.37 -6.57
N LEU A 59 -4.79 18.70 -7.13
CA LEU A 59 -4.79 18.25 -8.52
C LEU A 59 -5.49 16.88 -8.65
N PRO A 60 -5.93 16.49 -9.87
CA PRO A 60 -6.56 15.20 -10.10
C PRO A 60 -5.71 13.99 -9.69
N TYR A 61 -6.38 12.88 -9.38
CA TYR A 61 -5.73 11.59 -9.16
C TYR A 61 -4.91 11.16 -10.38
N GLY A 62 -3.73 10.57 -10.14
CA GLY A 62 -2.79 10.25 -11.19
C GLY A 62 -1.83 11.39 -11.54
N VAL A 63 -2.09 12.60 -11.03
CA VAL A 63 -1.30 13.81 -11.29
C VAL A 63 -0.73 14.38 -9.99
N GLY A 64 -1.62 14.69 -9.04
CA GLY A 64 -1.27 15.35 -7.79
C GLY A 64 -0.63 14.45 -6.74
N ASP A 65 -1.13 13.22 -6.61
CA ASP A 65 -0.60 12.22 -5.69
C ASP A 65 0.77 11.73 -6.17
N LYS A 66 1.72 11.55 -5.25
CA LYS A 66 3.06 11.01 -5.55
C LYS A 66 3.81 11.79 -6.64
N ARG A 67 3.57 13.10 -6.75
CA ARG A 67 4.08 13.97 -7.82
C ARG A 67 5.59 13.84 -8.00
N LEU A 68 6.37 13.93 -6.93
CA LEU A 68 7.83 13.79 -7.01
C LEU A 68 8.25 12.41 -7.54
N LEU A 69 7.59 11.34 -7.10
CA LEU A 69 7.85 9.98 -7.56
C LEU A 69 7.52 9.83 -9.07
N ARG A 70 6.46 10.49 -9.55
CA ARG A 70 6.09 10.50 -10.97
C ARG A 70 7.15 11.22 -11.81
N VAL A 71 7.71 12.32 -11.31
CA VAL A 71 8.82 13.03 -11.98
C VAL A 71 10.05 12.13 -12.05
N ALA A 72 10.47 11.54 -10.92
CA ALA A 72 11.60 10.61 -10.89
C ALA A 72 11.41 9.42 -11.85
N ALA A 73 10.22 8.82 -11.87
CA ALA A 73 9.90 7.73 -12.80
C ALA A 73 10.00 8.17 -14.27
N ARG A 74 9.58 9.40 -14.62
CA ARG A 74 9.77 9.95 -15.98
C ARG A 74 11.24 10.12 -16.34
N MET A 75 12.05 10.62 -15.41
CA MET A 75 13.50 10.79 -15.62
C MET A 75 14.20 9.44 -15.87
N LEU A 76 13.66 8.36 -15.31
CA LEU A 76 14.12 6.99 -15.52
C LEU A 76 13.51 6.31 -16.75
N GLY A 77 12.75 7.03 -17.59
CA GLY A 77 12.13 6.48 -18.80
C GLY A 77 10.84 5.68 -18.57
N LEU A 78 10.30 5.62 -17.35
CA LEU A 78 9.09 4.87 -16.99
C LEU A 78 7.80 5.65 -17.31
N ALA A 79 7.73 6.34 -18.45
CA ALA A 79 6.66 7.28 -18.78
C ALA A 79 5.25 6.67 -18.66
N GLY A 80 5.08 5.42 -19.10
CA GLY A 80 3.79 4.73 -19.16
C GLY A 80 3.08 4.51 -17.81
N CYS A 81 3.81 4.47 -16.70
CA CYS A 81 3.21 4.30 -15.37
C CYS A 81 3.00 5.62 -14.60
N THR A 82 3.51 6.73 -15.13
CA THR A 82 3.61 8.00 -14.38
C THR A 82 2.30 8.71 -14.19
N THR A 83 1.23 8.31 -14.88
CA THR A 83 -0.13 8.87 -14.74
C THR A 83 -1.11 7.89 -14.10
N LEU A 84 -0.68 6.66 -13.80
CA LEU A 84 -1.57 5.65 -13.22
C LEU A 84 -1.99 6.05 -11.81
N VAL A 85 -3.29 5.97 -11.54
CA VAL A 85 -3.86 6.19 -10.21
C VAL A 85 -3.44 5.05 -9.29
N LYS A 86 -3.00 5.37 -8.06
CA LYS A 86 -2.64 4.34 -7.06
C LYS A 86 -3.85 3.44 -6.80
N ARG A 87 -3.65 2.13 -6.96
CA ARG A 87 -4.57 1.09 -6.48
C ARG A 87 -3.80 0.16 -5.57
N ALA A 88 -4.34 -0.16 -4.39
CA ALA A 88 -3.73 -1.16 -3.52
C ALA A 88 -3.84 -2.54 -4.19
N ILE A 89 -2.82 -3.39 -4.01
CA ILE A 89 -2.70 -4.67 -4.72
C ILE A 89 -3.96 -5.53 -4.51
N HIS A 90 -4.49 -5.61 -3.28
CA HIS A 90 -5.66 -6.42 -2.99
C HIS A 90 -6.96 -5.94 -3.67
N PHE A 91 -7.03 -4.67 -4.05
CA PHE A 91 -8.15 -4.15 -4.83
C PHE A 91 -7.88 -4.30 -6.33
N GLY A 92 -6.62 -4.10 -6.75
CA GLY A 92 -6.20 -4.26 -8.14
C GLY A 92 -6.34 -5.69 -8.65
N SER A 93 -5.94 -6.68 -7.85
CA SER A 93 -6.09 -8.12 -8.16
C SER A 93 -7.50 -8.65 -7.94
N ARG A 94 -8.39 -7.84 -7.34
CA ARG A 94 -9.75 -8.23 -6.91
C ARG A 94 -9.79 -9.33 -5.83
N ILE A 95 -8.66 -9.70 -5.22
CA ILE A 95 -8.62 -10.73 -4.18
C ILE A 95 -9.50 -10.35 -2.98
N ALA A 96 -9.52 -9.08 -2.57
CA ALA A 96 -10.38 -8.64 -1.46
C ALA A 96 -11.87 -8.93 -1.74
N LYS A 97 -12.32 -8.74 -2.98
CA LYS A 97 -13.69 -9.05 -3.39
C LYS A 97 -13.95 -10.55 -3.34
N GLN A 98 -13.03 -11.35 -3.87
CA GLN A 98 -13.16 -12.81 -3.89
C GLN A 98 -13.20 -13.39 -2.48
N SER A 99 -12.26 -12.98 -1.62
CA SER A 99 -12.22 -13.39 -0.21
C SER A 99 -13.49 -12.98 0.54
N ASN A 100 -14.00 -11.76 0.31
CA ASN A 100 -15.23 -11.31 0.97
C ASN A 100 -16.47 -12.11 0.55
N VAL A 101 -16.59 -12.41 -0.74
CA VAL A 101 -17.72 -13.20 -1.25
C VAL A 101 -17.63 -14.64 -0.74
N HIS A 102 -16.43 -15.22 -0.73
CA HIS A 102 -16.21 -16.56 -0.21
C HIS A 102 -16.57 -16.66 1.29
N THR A 103 -16.07 -15.74 2.12
CA THR A 103 -16.24 -15.82 3.57
C THR A 103 -17.61 -15.30 4.07
N PHE A 104 -18.17 -14.27 3.43
CA PHE A 104 -19.38 -13.59 3.93
C PHE A 104 -20.57 -13.65 2.96
N GLY A 105 -20.45 -14.38 1.85
CA GLY A 105 -21.47 -14.47 0.79
C GLY A 105 -21.64 -13.19 -0.04
N SER A 106 -21.08 -12.06 0.38
CA SER A 106 -21.17 -10.78 -0.32
C SER A 106 -20.05 -9.83 0.07
N ASN A 107 -19.55 -9.07 -0.91
CA ASN A 107 -18.56 -8.03 -0.66
C ASN A 107 -19.07 -6.92 0.27
N ARG A 108 -20.38 -6.69 0.34
CA ARG A 108 -20.98 -5.65 1.20
C ARG A 108 -21.10 -6.08 2.67
N ALA A 109 -21.07 -7.39 2.93
CA ALA A 109 -21.20 -7.94 4.28
C ALA A 109 -19.87 -7.92 5.05
N ALA A 110 -18.74 -7.78 4.35
CA ALA A 110 -17.42 -7.73 4.95
C ALA A 110 -17.17 -6.42 5.71
N LYS A 111 -16.55 -6.52 6.88
CA LYS A 111 -16.14 -5.39 7.73
C LYS A 111 -14.62 -5.29 7.82
N GLY A 112 -14.10 -4.12 8.19
CA GLY A 112 -12.65 -3.87 8.28
C GLY A 112 -11.92 -4.63 9.38
N ASP A 113 -12.66 -5.14 10.36
CA ASP A 113 -12.22 -5.97 11.49
C ASP A 113 -12.57 -7.45 11.30
N ALA A 114 -13.03 -7.83 10.11
CA ALA A 114 -13.49 -9.18 9.87
C ALA A 114 -12.33 -10.18 9.87
N VAL A 115 -12.54 -11.29 10.58
CA VAL A 115 -11.61 -12.42 10.64
C VAL A 115 -11.93 -13.34 9.47
N TYR A 116 -10.96 -13.52 8.57
CA TYR A 116 -11.09 -14.48 7.47
C TYR A 116 -10.68 -15.85 7.98
N LEU A 117 -11.67 -16.66 8.34
CA LEU A 117 -11.47 -18.08 8.58
C LEU A 117 -11.45 -18.78 7.23
N PHE A 118 -10.27 -19.08 6.73
CA PHE A 118 -10.12 -20.08 5.69
C PHE A 118 -10.25 -21.44 6.36
N THR A 119 -11.48 -21.94 6.47
CA THR A 119 -11.68 -23.36 6.75
C THR A 119 -11.22 -24.09 5.50
N MET A 120 -10.14 -24.87 5.58
CA MET A 120 -9.83 -25.83 4.53
C MET A 120 -11.04 -26.74 4.41
N THR A 121 -11.75 -26.67 3.29
CA THR A 121 -12.76 -27.68 3.02
C THR A 121 -12.03 -28.97 2.67
N PRO A 122 -12.52 -30.15 3.11
CA PRO A 122 -11.94 -31.41 2.68
C PRO A 122 -12.10 -31.52 1.16
N GLY A 123 -11.03 -31.23 0.41
CA GLY A 123 -11.04 -31.18 -1.05
C GLY A 123 -10.14 -30.10 -1.68
N ASP A 124 -9.72 -29.08 -0.93
CA ASP A 124 -8.86 -27.99 -1.44
C ASP A 124 -7.35 -28.29 -1.38
N GLY A 125 -6.97 -29.53 -1.03
CA GLY A 125 -5.58 -29.98 -0.94
C GLY A 125 -5.21 -30.90 -2.09
N ASP A 126 -4.13 -30.54 -2.78
CA ASP A 126 -3.34 -31.31 -3.74
C ASP A 126 -3.89 -31.42 -5.19
N GLU A 127 -3.62 -30.37 -5.97
CA GLU A 127 -2.89 -30.51 -7.25
C GLU A 127 -1.50 -29.88 -7.10
#